data_AF-A0A4Z1QUC4-F1
#
_entry.id   AF-A0A4Z1QUC4-F1
#
_cell.length_a   1.000
_cell.length_b   1.000
_cell.length_c   1.000
_cell.angle_alpha   90.00
_cell.angle_beta   90.00
_cell.angle_gamma   90.00
#
_symmetry.space_group_name_H-M   'P 1'
#
loop_
_entity.id
_entity.type
_entity.pdbx_description
1 polymer ?
#
loop_
_entity_poly.entity_id
_entity_poly.type
_entity_poly.pdbx_seq_one_letter_code
_entity_poly.pdbx_strand_id
1 'polypeptide(L)'
;MRAAVTQRRISPIRVAEILDDATASYSISAQACFENLHGAANRMAGLLVLLAIKKSRHILDWDVKKAAAELVKAGNEEFRGLTPTPRSLHFHRHLGKAAGLLAIALKDIDQTLSGAAGARDPLAPLRAGWEELRIASKYLPGFEIVDFEHSCCALHQTAN
;
A
#
# COMPACT_ATOMS: atom_id res chain seq x y z
N MET A 1 49.43 31.36 4.67
CA MET A 1 48.65 30.69 3.60
C MET A 1 47.26 30.38 4.16
N ARG A 2 46.21 31.08 3.71
CA ARG A 2 44.82 30.83 4.12
C ARG A 2 44.17 29.91 3.10
N ALA A 3 43.74 28.72 3.52
CA ALA A 3 42.99 27.80 2.68
C ALA A 3 41.57 28.37 2.46
N ALA A 4 41.21 28.57 1.19
CA ALA A 4 39.87 28.98 0.79
C ALA A 4 38.91 27.80 0.99
N VAL A 5 37.96 27.95 1.92
CA VAL A 5 36.83 27.03 2.06
C VAL A 5 35.88 27.32 0.91
N THR A 6 35.90 26.46 -0.11
CA THR A 6 34.93 26.48 -1.21
C THR A 6 33.58 26.07 -0.66
N GLN A 7 32.73 27.05 -0.32
CA GLN A 7 31.31 26.82 -0.06
C GLN A 7 30.67 26.22 -1.31
N ARG A 8 30.39 24.91 -1.26
CA ARG A 8 29.47 24.27 -2.21
C ARG A 8 28.10 24.93 -2.04
N ARG A 9 27.70 25.75 -3.03
CA ARG A 9 26.32 26.21 -3.15
C ARG A 9 25.43 24.98 -3.37
N ILE A 10 24.67 24.59 -2.35
CA ILE A 10 23.55 23.68 -2.52
C ILE A 10 22.45 24.51 -3.16
N SER A 11 22.28 24.40 -4.48
CA SER A 11 21.10 24.96 -5.15
C SER A 11 19.86 24.27 -4.60
N PRO A 12 18.78 25.01 -4.28
CA PRO A 12 17.52 24.38 -3.90
C PRO A 12 16.99 23.63 -5.13
N ILE A 13 16.96 22.30 -5.06
CA ILE A 13 16.33 21.47 -6.08
C ILE A 13 14.87 21.90 -6.14
N ARG A 14 14.42 22.43 -7.29
CA ARG A 14 13.02 22.78 -7.45
C ARG A 14 12.25 21.48 -7.65
N VAL A 15 11.16 21.28 -6.91
CA VAL A 15 10.28 20.11 -7.06
C VAL A 15 9.85 19.88 -8.52
N ALA A 16 9.74 20.97 -9.31
CA ALA A 16 9.47 20.96 -10.75
C ALA A 16 10.58 20.35 -11.62
N GLU A 17 11.83 20.25 -11.15
CA GLU A 17 12.89 19.50 -11.84
C GLU A 17 12.79 17.98 -11.58
N ILE A 18 12.02 17.56 -10.56
CA ILE A 18 11.89 16.16 -10.13
C ILE A 18 10.65 15.48 -10.74
N LEU A 19 9.52 16.19 -10.88
CA LEU A 19 8.31 15.71 -11.57
C LEU A 19 7.91 16.66 -12.69
N ASP A 20 7.72 16.12 -13.90
CA ASP A 20 6.97 16.85 -14.94
C ASP A 20 5.48 16.90 -14.60
N ASP A 21 4.78 17.87 -15.21
CA ASP A 21 3.36 18.13 -14.97
C ASP A 21 2.48 16.90 -15.21
N ALA A 22 2.80 16.07 -16.21
CA ALA A 22 2.04 14.87 -16.52
C ALA A 22 2.16 13.82 -15.41
N THR A 23 3.37 13.63 -14.88
CA THR A 23 3.65 12.72 -13.77
C THR A 23 3.06 13.27 -12.47
N ALA A 24 3.09 14.58 -12.26
CA ALA A 24 2.45 15.21 -11.10
C ALA A 24 0.93 15.03 -11.14
N SER A 25 0.32 15.25 -12.30
CA SER A 25 -1.11 15.01 -12.50
C SER A 25 -1.46 13.54 -12.28
N TYR A 26 -0.66 12.59 -12.77
CA TYR A 26 -0.84 11.17 -12.49
C TYR A 26 -0.81 10.87 -10.99
N SER A 27 0.19 11.39 -10.26
CA SER A 27 0.31 11.16 -8.81
C SER A 27 -0.92 11.65 -8.06
N ILE A 28 -1.42 12.84 -8.39
CA ILE A 28 -2.64 13.40 -7.78
C ILE A 28 -3.84 12.48 -8.04
N SER A 29 -4.02 12.02 -9.28
CA SER A 29 -5.11 11.11 -9.63
C SER A 29 -4.98 9.75 -8.95
N ALA A 30 -3.76 9.25 -8.77
CA ALA A 30 -3.52 7.94 -8.17
C ALA A 30 -3.65 7.92 -6.64
N GLN A 31 -3.71 9.07 -5.97
CA GLN A 31 -3.77 9.14 -4.49
C GLN A 31 -4.96 8.35 -3.93
N ALA A 32 -6.17 8.60 -4.44
CA ALA A 32 -7.38 7.93 -3.95
C ALA A 32 -7.31 6.42 -4.14
N CYS A 33 -6.77 5.96 -5.27
CA CYS A 33 -6.53 4.55 -5.53
C CYS A 33 -5.60 3.93 -4.47
N PHE A 34 -4.45 4.56 -4.24
CA PHE A 34 -3.46 4.08 -3.29
C PHE A 34 -4.02 4.02 -1.86
N GLU A 35 -4.64 5.10 -1.38
CA GLU A 35 -5.21 5.16 -0.03
C GLU A 35 -6.31 4.13 0.19
N ASN A 36 -7.17 3.91 -0.81
CA ASN A 36 -8.21 2.89 -0.74
C ASN A 36 -7.61 1.49 -0.63
N LEU A 37 -6.61 1.16 -1.46
CA LEU A 37 -5.97 -0.15 -1.42
C LEU A 37 -5.15 -0.36 -0.14
N HIS A 38 -4.42 0.66 0.32
CA HIS A 38 -3.68 0.63 1.59
C HIS A 38 -4.62 0.49 2.80
N GLY A 39 -5.72 1.24 2.83
CA GLY A 39 -6.76 1.13 3.85
C GLY A 39 -7.44 -0.24 3.86
N ALA A 40 -7.70 -0.81 2.68
CA ALA A 40 -8.23 -2.18 2.56
C ALA A 40 -7.26 -3.21 3.14
N ALA A 41 -5.98 -3.12 2.80
CA ALA A 41 -4.95 -4.02 3.30
C ALA A 41 -4.84 -3.97 4.84
N ASN A 42 -4.85 -2.77 5.43
CA ASN A 42 -4.83 -2.59 6.88
C ASN A 42 -6.05 -3.21 7.57
N ARG A 43 -7.26 -3.03 7.02
CA ARG A 43 -8.48 -3.63 7.58
C ARG A 43 -8.48 -5.15 7.47
N MET A 44 -8.03 -5.69 6.34
CA MET A 44 -7.89 -7.14 6.17
C MET A 44 -6.85 -7.72 7.13
N ALA A 45 -5.71 -7.05 7.33
CA ALA A 45 -4.71 -7.48 8.30
C ALA A 45 -5.28 -7.54 9.73
N GLY A 46 -5.99 -6.48 10.16
CA GLY A 46 -6.69 -6.46 11.45
C GLY A 46 -7.72 -7.58 11.57
N LEU A 47 -8.50 -7.85 10.52
CA LEU A 47 -9.47 -8.93 10.48
C LEU A 47 -8.80 -10.32 10.62
N LEU A 48 -7.69 -10.57 9.94
CA LEU A 48 -6.96 -11.84 10.06
C LEU A 48 -6.40 -12.04 11.48
N VAL A 49 -5.94 -10.98 12.13
CA VAL A 49 -5.52 -11.04 13.54
C VAL A 49 -6.71 -11.39 14.44
N LEU A 50 -7.88 -10.78 14.23
CA LEU A 50 -9.09 -11.10 15.00
C LEU A 50 -9.52 -12.56 14.80
N LEU A 51 -9.45 -13.07 13.57
CA LEU A 51 -9.75 -14.47 13.24
C LEU A 51 -8.76 -15.45 13.87
N ALA A 52 -7.49 -15.08 13.96
CA ALA A 52 -6.48 -15.92 14.61
C ALA A 52 -6.68 -16.00 16.15
N ILE A 53 -7.16 -14.92 16.77
CA ILE A 53 -7.36 -14.84 18.23
C ILE A 53 -8.73 -15.41 18.64
N LYS A 54 -9.79 -15.15 17.87
CA LYS A 54 -11.16 -15.56 18.21
C LYS A 54 -11.54 -16.87 17.53
N LYS A 55 -12.09 -17.82 18.30
CA LYS A 55 -12.81 -19.00 17.77
C LYS A 55 -14.23 -18.69 17.28
N SER A 56 -14.70 -17.45 17.38
CA SER A 56 -16.09 -17.05 17.11
C SER A 56 -16.17 -15.94 16.06
N ARG A 57 -16.94 -16.20 15.00
CA ARG A 57 -17.18 -15.35 13.82
C ARG A 57 -18.28 -14.31 14.12
N HIS A 58 -17.95 -13.27 14.88
CA HIS A 58 -18.93 -12.32 15.41
C HIS A 58 -19.36 -11.25 14.38
N ILE A 59 -20.49 -10.58 14.65
CA ILE A 59 -21.07 -9.49 13.84
C ILE A 59 -20.06 -8.36 13.53
N LEU A 60 -19.18 -8.03 14.48
CA LEU A 60 -18.16 -6.98 14.31
C LEU A 60 -17.16 -7.31 13.18
N ASP A 61 -16.93 -8.59 12.89
CA ASP A 61 -16.02 -9.00 11.82
C ASP A 61 -16.65 -8.72 10.43
N TRP A 62 -17.98 -8.67 10.34
CA TRP A 62 -18.71 -8.40 9.10
C TRP A 62 -18.64 -6.95 8.66
N ASP A 63 -18.70 -5.99 9.58
CA ASP A 63 -18.60 -4.56 9.25
C ASP A 63 -17.18 -4.20 8.81
N VAL A 64 -16.15 -4.74 9.48
CA VAL A 64 -14.74 -4.55 9.08
C VAL A 64 -14.50 -5.15 7.70
N LYS A 65 -15.02 -6.37 7.45
CA LYS A 65 -14.94 -7.03 6.15
C LYS A 65 -15.66 -6.22 5.06
N LYS A 66 -16.87 -5.73 5.33
CA LYS A 66 -17.63 -4.91 4.37
C LYS A 66 -16.87 -3.63 4.02
N ALA A 67 -16.34 -2.93 5.01
CA ALA A 67 -15.53 -1.74 4.78
C ALA A 67 -14.26 -2.04 3.96
N ALA A 68 -13.59 -3.16 4.23
CA ALA A 68 -12.45 -3.60 3.40
C ALA A 68 -12.88 -3.86 1.95
N ALA A 69 -14.04 -4.50 1.74
CA ALA A 69 -14.57 -4.78 0.41
C ALA A 69 -14.92 -3.51 -0.39
N GLU A 70 -15.51 -2.52 0.27
CA GLU A 70 -15.81 -1.21 -0.32
C GLU A 70 -14.54 -0.50 -0.76
N LEU A 71 -13.48 -0.54 0.06
CA LEU A 71 -12.18 0.05 -0.28
C LEU A 71 -11.47 -0.69 -1.42
N VAL A 72 -11.50 -2.03 -1.45
CA VAL A 72 -10.96 -2.79 -2.60
C VAL A 72 -11.71 -2.44 -3.88
N LYS A 73 -13.05 -2.36 -3.81
CA LYS A 73 -13.88 -2.00 -4.96
C LYS A 73 -13.54 -0.60 -5.46
N ALA A 74 -13.55 0.40 -4.57
CA ALA A 74 -13.22 1.78 -4.91
C ALA A 74 -11.80 1.90 -5.47
N GLY A 75 -10.80 1.27 -4.82
CA GLY A 75 -9.42 1.27 -5.32
C GLY A 75 -9.28 0.67 -6.71
N ASN A 76 -9.99 -0.43 -7.01
CA ASN A 76 -9.99 -1.03 -8.35
C ASN A 76 -10.73 -0.16 -9.39
N GLU A 77 -11.78 0.55 -9.00
CA GLU A 77 -12.48 1.51 -9.86
C GLU A 77 -11.58 2.69 -10.21
N GLU A 78 -10.94 3.30 -9.20
CA GLU A 78 -9.96 4.38 -9.40
C GLU A 78 -8.79 3.92 -10.28
N PHE A 79 -8.25 2.72 -10.04
CA PHE A 79 -7.15 2.17 -10.82
C PHE A 79 -7.47 2.10 -12.32
N ARG A 80 -8.70 1.68 -12.68
CA ARG A 80 -9.13 1.60 -14.09
C ARG A 80 -9.21 2.96 -14.77
N GLY A 81 -9.37 4.05 -14.01
CA GLY A 81 -9.36 5.41 -14.53
C GLY A 81 -7.96 6.00 -14.75
N LEU A 82 -6.91 5.36 -14.23
CA LEU A 82 -5.55 5.88 -14.32
C LEU A 82 -4.91 5.57 -15.67
N THR A 83 -4.27 6.58 -16.26
CA THR A 83 -3.44 6.43 -17.47
C THR A 83 -1.99 6.75 -17.12
N PRO A 84 -1.06 5.76 -17.10
CA PRO A 84 0.31 6.00 -16.70
C PRO A 84 1.10 6.81 -17.75
N THR A 85 2.09 7.55 -17.26
CA THR A 85 3.16 8.13 -18.09
C THR A 85 4.36 7.18 -18.11
N PRO A 86 5.34 7.37 -19.01
CA PRO A 86 6.59 6.60 -18.96
C PRO A 86 7.29 6.67 -17.59
N ARG A 87 7.18 7.80 -16.88
CA ARG A 87 7.78 7.99 -15.55
C ARG A 87 6.97 7.38 -14.42
N SER A 88 5.65 7.26 -14.55
CA SER A 88 4.79 6.62 -13.54
C SER A 88 4.52 5.12 -13.77
N LEU A 89 5.03 4.55 -14.87
CA LEU A 89 4.75 3.17 -15.28
C LEU A 89 5.10 2.12 -14.20
N HIS A 90 6.23 2.28 -13.51
CA HIS A 90 6.64 1.36 -12.44
C HIS A 90 5.66 1.40 -11.27
N PHE A 91 5.35 2.60 -10.77
CA PHE A 91 4.34 2.79 -9.73
C PHE A 91 2.99 2.17 -10.16
N HIS A 92 2.53 2.47 -11.39
CA HIS A 92 1.25 1.98 -11.91
C HIS A 92 1.19 0.45 -11.95
N ARG A 93 2.28 -0.21 -12.37
CA ARG A 93 2.37 -1.67 -12.41
C ARG A 93 2.25 -2.28 -11.00
N HIS A 94 2.97 -1.73 -10.03
CA HIS A 94 2.93 -2.21 -8.65
C HIS A 94 1.55 -1.97 -8.02
N LEU A 95 0.95 -0.81 -8.25
CA LEU A 95 -0.41 -0.48 -7.80
C LEU A 95 -1.46 -1.45 -8.36
N GLY A 96 -1.38 -1.77 -9.67
CA GLY A 96 -2.30 -2.72 -10.30
C GLY A 96 -2.16 -4.15 -9.78
N LYS A 97 -0.93 -4.60 -9.52
CA LYS A 97 -0.70 -5.91 -8.88
C LYS A 97 -1.25 -5.94 -7.46
N ALA A 98 -1.03 -4.89 -6.67
CA ALA A 98 -1.61 -4.76 -5.34
C ALA A 98 -3.14 -4.86 -5.40
N ALA A 99 -3.79 -4.13 -6.32
CA ALA A 99 -5.23 -4.18 -6.50
C ALA A 99 -5.76 -5.61 -6.76
N GLY A 100 -5.07 -6.36 -7.63
CA GLY A 100 -5.41 -7.75 -7.92
C GLY A 100 -5.20 -8.70 -6.73
N LEU A 101 -4.06 -8.58 -6.04
CA LEU A 101 -3.72 -9.42 -4.89
C LEU A 101 -4.66 -9.16 -3.70
N LEU A 102 -5.03 -7.91 -3.45
CA LEU A 102 -5.96 -7.54 -2.39
C LEU A 102 -7.39 -8.02 -2.69
N ALA A 103 -7.80 -8.04 -3.96
CA ALA A 103 -9.07 -8.64 -4.36
C ALA A 103 -9.09 -10.17 -4.15
N ILE A 104 -7.96 -10.85 -4.41
CA ILE A 104 -7.81 -12.28 -4.12
C ILE A 104 -7.87 -12.52 -2.60
N ALA A 105 -7.12 -11.75 -1.81
CA ALA A 105 -7.12 -11.87 -0.36
C ALA A 105 -8.52 -11.68 0.24
N LEU A 106 -9.26 -10.68 -0.21
CA LEU A 106 -10.64 -10.45 0.22
C LEU A 106 -11.56 -11.63 -0.11
N LYS A 107 -11.42 -12.22 -1.29
CA LYS A 107 -12.18 -13.41 -1.68
C LYS A 107 -11.86 -14.61 -0.79
N ASP A 108 -10.59 -14.82 -0.47
CA ASP A 108 -10.15 -15.93 0.38
C ASP A 108 -10.59 -15.73 1.85
N ILE A 109 -10.64 -14.47 2.32
CA ILE A 109 -11.26 -14.10 3.60
C ILE A 109 -12.75 -14.48 3.61
N ASP A 110 -13.49 -14.17 2.55
CA ASP A 110 -14.91 -14.48 2.44
C ASP A 110 -15.18 -15.98 2.48
N GLN A 111 -14.34 -16.77 1.80
CA GLN A 111 -14.41 -18.23 1.85
C GLN A 111 -14.11 -18.77 3.25
N THR A 112 -13.12 -18.19 3.93
CA THR A 112 -12.76 -18.56 5.30
C THR A 112 -13.90 -18.27 6.28
N LEU A 113 -14.49 -17.07 6.21
CA LEU A 113 -15.60 -16.66 7.08
C LEU A 113 -16.85 -17.52 6.87
N SER A 114 -17.19 -17.81 5.60
CA SER A 114 -18.33 -18.67 5.25
C SER A 114 -18.12 -20.15 5.57
N GLY A 115 -16.90 -20.57 5.89
CA GLY A 115 -16.57 -21.98 6.14
C GLY A 115 -16.63 -22.84 4.88
N ALA A 116 -16.37 -22.26 3.71
CA ALA A 116 -16.39 -22.98 2.45
C ALA A 116 -15.35 -24.11 2.44
N ALA A 117 -15.76 -25.29 1.94
CA ALA A 117 -14.84 -26.39 1.71
C ALA A 117 -13.80 -25.97 0.64
N GLY A 118 -12.53 -25.93 1.03
CA GLY A 118 -11.43 -25.48 0.15
C GLY A 118 -11.08 -23.99 0.26
N ALA A 119 -11.49 -23.30 1.34
CA ALA A 119 -10.97 -21.98 1.65
C ALA A 119 -9.43 -21.97 1.64
N ARG A 120 -8.85 -21.06 0.85
CA ARG A 120 -7.40 -20.87 0.78
C ARG A 120 -6.93 -19.95 1.90
N ASP A 121 -5.64 -20.00 2.19
CA ASP A 121 -5.02 -19.07 3.14
C ASP A 121 -5.07 -17.62 2.58
N PRO A 122 -5.82 -16.70 3.21
CA PRO A 122 -5.90 -15.31 2.77
C PRO A 122 -4.63 -14.49 3.08
N LEU A 123 -3.76 -14.98 3.96
CA LEU A 123 -2.59 -14.22 4.42
C LEU A 123 -1.54 -14.06 3.32
N ALA A 124 -1.30 -15.09 2.52
CA ALA A 124 -0.32 -15.07 1.43
C ALA A 124 -0.61 -13.96 0.39
N PRO A 125 -1.80 -13.88 -0.22
CA PRO A 125 -2.11 -12.78 -1.16
C PRO A 125 -2.15 -11.42 -0.48
N LEU A 126 -2.57 -11.33 0.79
CA LEU A 126 -2.55 -10.06 1.54
C LEU A 126 -1.13 -9.53 1.71
N ARG A 127 -0.19 -10.37 2.15
CA ARG A 127 1.22 -10.00 2.32
C ARG A 127 1.85 -9.57 0.99
N ALA A 128 1.57 -10.31 -0.08
CA ALA A 128 2.05 -9.96 -1.41
C ALA A 128 1.47 -8.62 -1.90
N GLY A 129 0.17 -8.37 -1.68
CA GLY A 129 -0.47 -7.10 -2.05
C GLY A 129 0.09 -5.91 -1.26
N TRP A 130 0.31 -6.09 0.04
CA TRP A 130 0.97 -5.10 0.90
C TRP A 130 2.38 -4.77 0.40
N GLU A 131 3.16 -5.79 0.06
CA GLU A 131 4.52 -5.60 -0.44
C GLU A 131 4.54 -4.83 -1.77
N GLU A 132 3.61 -5.10 -2.67
CA GLU A 132 3.46 -4.35 -3.92
C GLU A 132 3.10 -2.87 -3.66
N LEU A 133 2.26 -2.56 -2.65
CA LEU A 133 2.00 -1.17 -2.23
C LEU A 133 3.27 -0.49 -1.67
N ARG A 134 4.02 -1.21 -0.83
CA ARG A 134 5.29 -0.72 -0.24
C ARG A 134 6.37 -0.50 -1.29
N ILE A 135 6.40 -1.32 -2.34
CA ILE A 135 7.28 -1.10 -3.48
C ILE A 135 6.80 0.11 -4.29
N ALA A 136 5.49 0.22 -4.57
CA ALA A 136 4.93 1.36 -5.30
C ALA A 136 5.27 2.69 -4.63
N SER A 137 5.14 2.76 -3.29
CA SER A 137 5.39 3.98 -2.50
C SER A 137 6.81 4.56 -2.64
N LYS A 138 7.76 3.78 -3.18
CA LYS A 138 9.15 4.22 -3.41
C LYS A 138 9.38 4.88 -4.77
N TYR A 139 8.43 4.75 -5.71
CA TYR A 139 8.61 5.19 -7.09
C TYR A 139 8.05 6.59 -7.37
N LEU A 140 7.12 7.09 -6.56
CA LEU A 140 6.56 8.43 -6.69
C LEU A 140 6.44 9.09 -5.30
N PRO A 141 6.67 10.40 -5.19
CA PRO A 141 6.43 11.12 -3.94
C PRO A 141 4.92 11.25 -3.66
N GLY A 142 4.57 11.46 -2.39
CA GLY A 142 3.17 11.61 -1.94
C GLY A 142 2.49 10.30 -1.54
N PHE A 143 3.18 9.17 -1.67
CA PHE A 143 2.70 7.86 -1.28
C PHE A 143 3.58 7.32 -0.16
N GLU A 144 3.11 7.36 1.07
CA GLU A 144 3.89 6.94 2.23
C GLU A 144 3.30 5.68 2.86
N ILE A 145 4.17 4.71 3.15
CA ILE A 145 3.86 3.57 4.02
C ILE A 145 4.89 3.59 5.14
N VAL A 146 4.41 3.60 6.37
CA VAL A 146 5.27 3.52 7.54
C VAL A 146 5.83 2.10 7.63
N ASP A 147 7.13 1.96 7.39
CA ASP A 147 7.86 0.73 7.60
C ASP A 147 8.39 0.67 9.04
N PHE A 148 7.74 -0.14 9.87
CA PHE A 148 8.13 -0.29 11.27
C PHE A 148 9.40 -1.13 11.45
N GLU A 149 9.81 -1.94 10.47
CA GLU A 149 11.04 -2.75 10.56
C GLU A 149 12.30 -1.86 10.58
N HIS A 150 12.20 -0.68 9.97
CA HIS A 150 13.29 0.30 9.91
C HIS A 150 13.06 1.51 10.83
N SER A 151 12.06 1.46 11.71
CA SER A 151 11.85 2.49 12.72
C SER A 151 12.99 2.48 13.74
N CYS A 152 13.40 3.65 14.22
CA CYS A 152 14.45 3.81 15.24
C CYS A 152 14.24 2.81 16.40
N CYS A 153 13.00 2.69 16.89
CA CYS A 153 12.63 1.78 17.98
C CYS A 153 12.81 0.28 17.67
N ALA A 154 12.75 -0.15 16.40
CA ALA A 154 12.92 -1.55 16.01
C ALA A 154 14.40 -1.97 15.99
N LEU A 155 15.30 -1.05 15.60
CA LEU A 155 16.75 -1.29 15.60
C LEU A 155 17.34 -1.46 17.01
N HIS A 156 16.66 -0.95 18.04
CA HIS A 156 17.06 -1.15 19.44
C HIS A 156 16.75 -2.57 19.97
N GLN A 157 15.85 -3.34 19.35
CA GLN A 157 15.55 -4.70 19.79
C GLN A 157 16.63 -5.71 19.36
N THR A 158 17.36 -5.42 18.29
CA THR A 158 18.48 -6.24 17.79
C THR A 158 19.83 -5.94 18.46
N ALA A 159 19.88 -4.99 19.40
CA ALA A 159 21.11 -4.56 20.08
C ALA A 159 21.33 -5.21 21.46
N ASN A 160 20.59 -6.27 21.79
CA ASN A 160 20.72 -7.03 23.05
C ASN A 160 21.09 -8.49 22.80
#